data_AF-A0A0D6L3B8-F1
#
_entry.id   AF-A0A0D6L3B8-F1
#
_cell.length_a   1.000
_cell.length_b   1.000
_cell.length_c   1.000
_cell.angle_alpha   90.00
_cell.angle_beta   90.00
_cell.angle_gamma   90.00
#
_symmetry.space_group_name_H-M   'P 1'
#
loop_
_entity.id
_entity.type
_entity.pdbx_description
1 polymer ?
#
loop_
_entity_poly.entity_id
_entity_poly.type
_entity_poly.pdbx_seq_one_letter_code
_entity_poly.pdbx_strand_id
1 'polypeptide(L)'
;EFNSDNTLASLIISILTGLTLGSGPLASAVCNKFGCRVTTIIGACIAIIGCTASIFATAMWHIVATVGVIMGIGFGLMYCPAIVIVTMYFEKRRSLATGMAVSGAGIGTL
;
A
#
# COMPACT_ATOMS: atom_id res chain seq x y z
N GLU A 1 14.21 25.71 11.44
CA GLU A 1 13.69 24.94 10.29
C GLU A 1 13.21 23.50 10.58
N PHE A 2 13.45 22.90 11.76
CA PHE A 2 13.13 21.48 12.01
C PHE A 2 11.75 21.14 12.63
N ASN A 3 10.83 22.09 12.81
CA ASN A 3 9.58 21.82 13.53
C ASN A 3 8.40 21.43 12.61
N SER A 4 8.34 21.98 11.39
CA SER A 4 7.22 21.73 10.45
C SER A 4 7.35 20.43 9.66
N ASP A 5 8.58 20.00 9.34
CA ASP A 5 8.82 18.77 8.57
C ASP A 5 8.34 17.50 9.29
N ASN A 6 8.51 17.41 10.61
CA ASN A 6 8.11 16.24 11.39
C ASN A 6 6.60 16.03 11.39
N THR A 7 5.83 17.13 11.47
CA THR A 7 4.37 17.10 11.46
C THR A 7 3.85 16.71 10.08
N LEU A 8 4.46 17.24 9.01
CA LEU A 8 4.09 16.91 7.63
C LEU A 8 4.45 15.47 7.27
N ALA A 9 5.62 14.98 7.66
CA ALA A 9 6.01 13.57 7.48
C ALA A 9 5.02 12.63 8.18
N SER A 10 4.67 12.94 9.44
CA SER A 10 3.68 12.15 10.20
C SER A 10 2.29 12.18 9.55
N LEU A 11 1.89 13.32 8.98
CA LEU A 11 0.64 13.44 8.23
C LEU A 11 0.62 12.59 6.96
N ILE A 12 1.72 12.57 6.20
CA ILE A 12 1.85 11.72 4.99
C ILE A 12 1.66 10.25 5.38
N ILE A 13 2.35 9.79 6.42
CA ILE A 13 2.26 8.39 6.89
C ILE A 13 0.86 8.08 7.41
N SER A 14 0.22 9.02 8.11
CA SER A 14 -1.14 8.87 8.64
C SER A 14 -2.18 8.76 7.51
N ILE A 15 -2.05 9.59 6.47
CA ILE A 15 -2.92 9.54 5.29
C ILE A 15 -2.68 8.24 4.50
N LEU A 16 -1.41 7.87 4.29
CA LEU A 16 -1.02 6.63 3.61
C LEU A 16 -1.65 5.42 4.31
N THR A 17 -1.41 5.27 5.61
CA THR A 17 -1.93 4.13 6.40
C THR A 17 -3.44 4.15 6.50
N GLY A 18 -4.05 5.33 6.72
CA GLY A 18 -5.50 5.52 6.75
C GLY A 18 -6.19 5.11 5.44
N LEU A 19 -5.64 5.51 4.29
CA LEU A 19 -6.17 5.12 2.99
C LEU A 19 -5.86 3.67 2.64
N THR A 20 -4.71 3.14 3.03
CA THR A 20 -4.36 1.73 2.82
C THR A 20 -5.33 0.82 3.57
N LEU A 21 -5.65 1.14 4.83
CA LEU A 21 -6.61 0.40 5.64
C LEU A 21 -8.06 0.64 5.19
N GLY A 22 -8.41 1.90 4.91
CA GLY A 22 -9.75 2.28 4.47
C GLY A 22 -10.13 1.76 3.08
N SER A 23 -9.15 1.53 2.21
CA SER A 23 -9.37 0.93 0.89
C SER A 23 -9.48 -0.59 0.93
N GLY A 24 -9.31 -1.25 2.09
CA GLY A 24 -9.48 -2.69 2.26
C GLY A 24 -10.80 -3.25 1.69
N PRO A 25 -11.99 -2.72 2.04
CA PRO A 25 -13.26 -3.18 1.45
C PRO A 25 -13.36 -2.89 -0.05
N LEU A 26 -12.82 -1.75 -0.51
CA LEU A 26 -12.81 -1.38 -1.93
C LEU A 26 -11.93 -2.35 -2.74
N ALA A 27 -10.73 -2.63 -2.24
CA ALA A 27 -9.79 -3.56 -2.84
C ALA A 27 -10.34 -4.99 -2.82
N SER A 28 -11.04 -5.39 -1.77
CA SER A 28 -11.73 -6.68 -1.68
C SER A 28 -12.84 -6.81 -2.74
N ALA A 29 -13.67 -5.77 -2.89
CA ALA A 29 -14.72 -5.74 -3.93
C ALA A 29 -14.13 -5.82 -5.35
N VAL A 30 -13.02 -5.12 -5.60
CA VAL A 30 -12.30 -5.16 -6.89
C VAL A 30 -11.65 -6.53 -7.13
N CYS A 31 -10.98 -7.13 -6.13
CA CYS A 31 -10.44 -8.50 -6.19
C CYS A 31 -11.52 -9.51 -6.54
N ASN A 32 -12.70 -9.38 -5.93
CA ASN A 32 -13.81 -10.31 -6.15
C ASN A 32 -14.39 -10.21 -7.58
N LYS A 33 -14.34 -9.03 -8.19
CA LYS A 33 -14.92 -8.78 -9.52
C LYS A 33 -13.94 -9.02 -10.68
N PHE A 34 -12.67 -8.61 -10.52
CA PHE A 34 -11.65 -8.67 -11.57
C PHE A 34 -10.59 -9.76 -11.37
N GLY A 35 -10.64 -10.44 -10.22
CA GLY A 35 -9.66 -11.45 -9.83
C GLY A 35 -8.40 -10.82 -9.21
N CYS A 36 -7.84 -11.50 -8.22
CA CYS A 36 -6.74 -10.92 -7.43
C CYS A 36 -5.46 -10.66 -8.23
N ARG A 37 -5.21 -11.38 -9.33
CA ARG A 37 -4.03 -11.14 -10.18
C ARG A 37 -4.07 -9.80 -10.89
N VAL A 38 -5.24 -9.42 -11.44
CA VAL A 38 -5.41 -8.15 -12.16
C VAL A 38 -5.38 -6.98 -11.19
N THR A 39 -6.02 -7.12 -10.02
CA THR A 39 -6.00 -6.11 -8.96
C THR A 39 -4.58 -5.80 -8.46
N THR A 40 -3.73 -6.83 -8.27
CA THR A 40 -2.31 -6.62 -7.89
C THR A 40 -1.53 -5.83 -8.95
N ILE A 41 -1.73 -6.15 -10.24
CA ILE A 41 -1.02 -5.47 -11.34
C ILE A 41 -1.45 -4.00 -11.40
N ILE A 42 -2.76 -3.73 -11.29
CA ILE A 42 -3.28 -2.36 -11.28
C ILE A 42 -2.75 -1.58 -10.07
N GLY A 43 -2.76 -2.18 -8.88
CA GLY A 43 -2.21 -1.57 -7.66
C GLY A 43 -0.71 -1.26 -7.78
N ALA A 44 0.07 -2.18 -8.35
CA ALA A 44 1.49 -2.00 -8.60
C ALA A 44 1.77 -0.88 -9.61
N CYS A 45 1.02 -0.81 -10.72
CA CYS A 45 1.11 0.29 -11.68
C CYS A 45 0.81 1.64 -11.02
N ILE A 46 -0.25 1.71 -10.20
CA ILE A 46 -0.61 2.94 -9.47
C ILE A 46 0.50 3.34 -8.49
N ALA A 47 1.09 2.38 -7.77
CA ALA A 47 2.20 2.64 -6.86
C ALA A 47 3.45 3.15 -7.59
N ILE A 48 3.80 2.57 -8.75
CA ILE A 48 4.91 3.04 -9.59
C ILE A 48 4.66 4.46 -10.09
N ILE A 49 3.42 4.77 -10.52
CA ILE A 49 3.04 6.12 -10.94
C ILE A 49 3.15 7.09 -9.77
N GLY A 50 2.67 6.72 -8.58
CA GLY A 50 2.79 7.55 -7.37
C GLY A 50 4.25 7.81 -6.96
N CYS A 51 5.09 6.77 -7.03
CA CYS A 51 6.52 6.88 -6.74
C CYS A 51 7.24 7.77 -7.77
N THR A 52 6.96 7.57 -9.06
CA THR A 52 7.55 8.37 -10.14
C THR A 52 7.09 9.83 -10.05
N ALA A 53 5.82 10.07 -9.77
CA ALA A 53 5.28 11.42 -9.57
C ALA A 53 5.89 12.11 -8.34
N SER A 54 6.27 11.34 -7.31
CA SER A 54 6.96 11.88 -6.13
C SER A 54 8.36 12.43 -6.46
N ILE A 55 9.04 11.90 -7.49
CA ILE A 55 10.38 12.37 -7.90
C ILE A 55 10.29 13.78 -8.51
N PHE A 56 9.18 14.09 -9.20
CA PHE A 56 8.96 15.41 -9.81
C PHE A 56 8.27 16.41 -8.87
N ALA A 57 7.84 15.97 -7.69
CA ALA A 57 7.11 16.81 -6.74
C ALA A 57 8.08 17.71 -5.96
N THR A 58 8.23 18.95 -6.43
CA THR A 58 9.05 20.00 -5.77
C THR A 58 8.35 20.71 -4.62
N ALA A 59 7.04 20.51 -4.43
CA ALA A 59 6.27 21.13 -3.35
C ALA A 59 5.76 20.08 -2.35
N MET A 60 5.87 20.37 -1.05
CA MET A 60 5.42 19.48 0.05
C MET A 60 3.97 18.98 -0.12
N TRP A 61 3.07 19.86 -0.57
CA TRP A 61 1.67 19.49 -0.83
C TRP A 61 1.51 18.46 -1.95
N HIS A 62 2.38 18.48 -2.96
CA HIS A 62 2.35 17.49 -4.04
C HIS A 62 2.79 16.13 -3.52
N ILE A 63 3.79 16.08 -2.63
CA ILE A 63 4.25 14.84 -1.99
C ILE A 63 3.13 14.25 -1.12
N VAL A 64 2.41 15.08 -0.35
CA VAL A 64 1.25 14.61 0.44
C VAL A 64 0.17 14.00 -0.45
N ALA A 65 -0.12 14.61 -1.60
CA ALA A 65 -1.11 14.10 -2.54
C ALA A 65 -0.64 12.83 -3.25
N THR A 66 0.59 12.78 -3.76
CA THR A 66 1.09 11.61 -4.52
C THR A 66 1.42 10.45 -3.58
N VAL A 67 2.21 10.67 -2.54
CA VAL A 67 2.64 9.62 -1.61
C VAL A 67 1.51 9.25 -0.65
N GLY A 68 0.79 10.21 -0.10
CA GLY A 68 -0.31 9.91 0.82
C GLY A 68 -1.49 9.25 0.10
N VAL A 69 -2.00 9.89 -0.95
CA VAL A 69 -3.26 9.47 -1.59
C VAL A 69 -3.03 8.44 -2.69
N ILE A 70 -2.22 8.75 -3.70
CA ILE A 70 -2.04 7.86 -4.86
C ILE A 70 -1.34 6.56 -4.44
N MET A 71 -0.21 6.70 -3.73
CA MET A 71 0.54 5.53 -3.24
C MET A 71 -0.24 4.76 -2.18
N GLY A 72 -1.00 5.44 -1.30
CA GLY A 72 -1.84 4.78 -0.29
C GLY A 72 -2.98 3.95 -0.88
N ILE A 73 -3.65 4.47 -1.92
CA ILE A 73 -4.65 3.71 -2.67
C ILE A 73 -3.98 2.54 -3.41
N GLY A 74 -2.85 2.76 -4.08
CA GLY A 74 -2.10 1.70 -4.76
C GLY A 74 -1.67 0.56 -3.82
N PHE A 75 -1.14 0.91 -2.65
CA PHE A 75 -0.75 -0.06 -1.61
C PHE A 75 -1.96 -0.83 -1.07
N GLY A 76 -3.08 -0.16 -0.77
CA GLY A 76 -4.29 -0.84 -0.29
C GLY A 76 -4.85 -1.83 -1.31
N LEU A 77 -4.87 -1.45 -2.59
CA LEU A 77 -5.26 -2.34 -3.69
C LEU A 77 -4.29 -3.50 -3.91
N MET A 78 -3.00 -3.35 -3.62
CA MET A 78 -1.99 -4.40 -3.74
C MET A 78 -1.95 -5.33 -2.50
N TYR A 79 -2.22 -4.80 -1.31
CA TYR A 79 -2.11 -5.53 -0.05
C TYR A 79 -3.24 -6.56 0.13
N CYS A 80 -4.46 -6.21 -0.25
CA CYS A 80 -5.60 -7.14 -0.23
C CYS A 80 -5.37 -8.43 -1.04
N PRO A 81 -5.06 -8.39 -2.35
CA PRO A 81 -4.82 -9.59 -3.14
C PRO A 81 -3.62 -10.40 -2.64
N ALA A 82 -2.57 -9.75 -2.13
CA ALA A 82 -1.44 -10.44 -1.52
C ALA A 82 -1.89 -11.31 -0.34
N ILE A 83 -2.70 -10.76 0.57
CA ILE A 83 -3.27 -11.51 1.70
C ILE A 83 -4.21 -12.62 1.21
N VAL A 84 -5.11 -12.31 0.27
CA VAL A 84 -6.09 -13.28 -0.24
C VAL A 84 -5.40 -14.46 -0.93
N ILE A 85 -4.38 -14.21 -1.76
CA ILE A 85 -3.61 -15.26 -2.44
C ILE A 85 -2.87 -16.14 -1.42
N VAL A 86 -2.19 -15.55 -0.43
CA VAL A 86 -1.49 -16.31 0.62
C VAL A 86 -2.47 -17.16 1.43
N THR A 87 -3.65 -16.62 1.70
CA THR A 87 -4.73 -17.31 2.43
C THR A 87 -5.28 -18.49 1.64
N MET A 88 -5.50 -18.31 0.33
CA MET A 88 -6.05 -19.34 -0.56
C MET A 88 -5.03 -20.45 -0.88
N TYR A 89 -3.74 -20.13 -0.94
CA TYR A 89 -2.69 -21.10 -1.31
C TYR A 89 -2.23 -21.99 -0.13
N PHE A 90 -2.34 -21.49 1.12
CA PHE A 90 -1.85 -22.19 2.32
C PHE A 90 -2.94 -22.37 3.38
N GLU A 91 -4.08 -22.94 3.01
CA GLU A 91 -5.20 -23.18 3.93
C GLU A 91 -4.78 -23.98 5.19
N LYS A 92 -3.89 -24.98 5.02
CA LYS A 92 -3.41 -25.86 6.11
C LYS A 92 -2.26 -25.28 6.96
N ARG A 93 -1.56 -24.23 6.49
CA ARG A 93 -0.40 -23.60 7.19
C ARG A 93 -0.42 -22.06 7.09
N ARG A 94 -1.60 -21.46 7.18
CA ARG A 94 -1.82 -20.01 7.01
C ARG A 94 -0.95 -19.15 7.92
N SER A 95 -0.76 -19.55 9.19
CA SER A 95 0.05 -18.83 10.17
C SER A 95 1.54 -18.76 9.80
N LEU A 96 2.12 -19.84 9.29
CA LEU A 96 3.53 -19.87 8.86
C LEU A 96 3.76 -19.04 7.60
N ALA A 97 2.83 -19.11 6.63
CA ALA A 97 2.94 -18.34 5.38
C ALA A 97 2.80 -16.84 5.64
N THR A 98 1.83 -16.44 6.47
CA THR A 98 1.65 -15.04 6.88
C THR A 98 2.83 -14.57 7.74
N GLY A 99 3.36 -15.44 8.60
CA GLY A 99 4.58 -15.19 9.38
C GLY A 99 5.77 -14.87 8.49
N MET A 100 6.06 -15.70 7.47
CA MET A 100 7.14 -15.43 6.51
C MET A 100 6.92 -14.15 5.70
N ALA A 101 5.68 -13.87 5.27
CA ALA A 101 5.35 -12.64 4.56
C ALA A 101 5.61 -11.39 5.42
N VAL A 102 5.23 -11.43 6.70
CA VAL A 102 5.46 -10.33 7.66
C VAL A 102 6.94 -10.22 8.03
N SER A 103 7.68 -11.34 8.14
CA SER A 103 9.14 -11.31 8.31
C SER A 103 9.84 -10.56 7.17
N GLY A 104 9.35 -10.71 5.93
CA GLY A 104 9.84 -9.95 4.78
C GLY A 104 9.58 -8.44 4.91
N ALA A 105 8.39 -8.04 5.38
CA ALA A 105 8.10 -6.63 5.67
C ALA A 105 9.04 -6.06 6.75
N GLY A 106 9.34 -6.85 7.79
CA GLY A 106 10.31 -6.47 8.82
C GLY A 106 11.71 -6.19 8.25
N ILE A 107 12.21 -7.06 7.37
CA ILE A 107 13.51 -6.86 6.70
C ILE A 107 13.48 -5.65 5.77
N GLY A 108 12.39 -5.42 5.05
CA GLY A 108 12.30 -4.28 4.13
C GLY A 108 12.12 -2.91 4.80
N THR A 109 11.79 -2.89 6.10
CA THR A 109 11.65 -1.65 6.88
C THR A 109 12.97 -1.24 7.57
N LEU A 110 13.94 -2.15 7.66
CA LEU A 110 15.30 -1.91 8.20
C LEU A 110 16.20 -1.25 7.15
#